data_AF-A0A429W9Q3-F1
#
_entry.id   AF-A0A429W9Q3-F1
#
_cell.length_a   1.000
_cell.length_b   1.000
_cell.length_c   1.000
_cell.angle_alpha   90.00
_cell.angle_beta   90.00
_cell.angle_gamma   90.00
#
_symmetry.space_group_name_H-M   'P 1'
#
loop_
_entity.id
_entity.type
_entity.pdbx_description
1 polymer ?
#
loop_
_entity_poly.entity_id
_entity_poly.type
_entity_poly.pdbx_seq_one_letter_code
_entity_poly.pdbx_strand_id
1 'polypeptide(L)'
;MNRLLRVYDAHVGQAGPSPRNTRCSVQALALAPHIAFPMDLYYSAEMTPATTRIDPEKAARKLQLELWDRQCTLWPGQNVTPMDVCDPWVAAQYLGFEVQEGWLSCTGTRKGFELGGFINRPARVIAISDEQKPRTKLFTLAHEVGHLLMHPGLHHHREMPMHGLTEPYAPADPKERQANHFAGCFLVPGKQLRLAFLACFGVEHLRLTDTVAWELLGPSYASLMNSPNPLPTFERLVAQARRFGGRHFDALCDLFQVSPSTMAIRLRQTSLVYL
;
A
#
# COMPACT_ATOMS: atom_id res chain seq x y z
N MET A 1 -7.37 -3.74 -17.39
CA MET A 1 -6.74 -2.94 -16.32
C MET A 1 -7.05 -1.46 -16.53
N ASN A 2 -7.80 -0.86 -15.61
CA ASN A 2 -8.01 0.59 -15.36
C ASN A 2 -8.35 1.55 -16.52
N ARG A 3 -9.61 1.54 -16.97
CA ARG A 3 -10.18 2.61 -17.82
C ARG A 3 -10.67 3.82 -17.00
N LEU A 4 -10.99 3.64 -15.71
CA LEU A 4 -11.56 4.70 -14.86
C LEU A 4 -10.51 5.67 -14.30
N LEU A 5 -9.32 5.20 -13.89
CA LEU A 5 -8.24 6.12 -13.46
C LEU A 5 -7.69 7.01 -14.57
N ARG A 6 -7.77 6.59 -15.84
CA ARG A 6 -7.42 7.44 -17.00
C ARG A 6 -8.41 8.59 -17.23
N VAL A 7 -9.65 8.48 -16.75
CA VAL A 7 -10.67 9.52 -16.94
C VAL A 7 -10.55 10.60 -15.85
N TYR A 8 -10.02 10.28 -14.67
CA TYR A 8 -9.96 11.22 -13.55
C TYR A 8 -8.86 12.28 -13.68
N ASP A 9 -7.87 12.10 -14.55
CA ASP A 9 -6.88 13.15 -14.89
C ASP A 9 -7.38 14.13 -15.97
N ALA A 10 -8.52 13.88 -16.62
CA ALA A 10 -8.97 14.63 -17.79
C ALA A 10 -9.85 15.86 -17.49
N HIS A 11 -10.11 16.20 -16.23
CA HIS A 11 -11.02 17.31 -15.84
C HIS A 11 -10.37 18.38 -14.96
N VAL A 12 -9.13 18.76 -15.30
CA VAL A 12 -8.60 20.10 -14.97
C VAL A 12 -8.25 20.79 -16.29
N GLY A 13 -8.94 21.89 -16.54
CA GLY A 13 -9.16 22.51 -17.85
C GLY A 13 -7.93 22.97 -18.62
N GLN A 14 -8.14 22.99 -19.93
CA GLN A 14 -7.24 23.36 -21.02
C GLN A 14 -6.94 24.86 -21.05
N ALA A 15 -5.68 25.19 -21.35
CA ALA A 15 -5.31 26.35 -22.16
C ALA A 15 -4.03 26.01 -22.94
N GLY A 16 -4.13 25.87 -24.26
CA GLY A 16 -2.95 25.86 -25.16
C GLY A 16 -2.37 27.28 -25.31
N PRO A 17 -1.19 27.48 -25.95
CA PRO A 17 -0.92 26.87 -27.27
C PRO A 17 0.55 26.43 -27.59
N SER A 18 0.63 25.66 -28.68
CA SER A 18 1.69 25.57 -29.71
C SER A 18 2.99 24.75 -29.46
N PRO A 19 3.42 23.91 -30.43
CA PRO A 19 4.49 22.93 -30.23
C PRO A 19 5.87 23.51 -30.60
N ARG A 20 6.85 23.41 -29.70
CA ARG A 20 8.26 23.53 -30.05
C ARG A 20 8.92 22.17 -30.00
N ASN A 21 9.38 21.80 -31.18
CA ASN A 21 10.27 20.70 -31.51
C ASN A 21 11.61 20.90 -30.78
N THR A 22 11.98 20.00 -29.88
CA THR A 22 13.36 19.89 -29.39
C THR A 22 13.77 18.43 -29.39
N ARG A 23 14.44 18.04 -30.49
CA ARG A 23 15.40 16.93 -30.49
C ARG A 23 16.47 17.25 -29.45
N CYS A 24 16.72 16.32 -28.53
CA CYS A 24 17.92 16.36 -27.70
C CYS A 24 18.75 15.12 -28.04
N SER A 25 19.88 15.37 -28.70
CA SER A 25 20.90 14.39 -29.08
C SER A 25 22.26 14.99 -28.71
N VAL A 26 22.99 14.40 -27.76
CA VAL A 26 24.46 14.49 -27.60
C VAL A 26 24.85 13.30 -26.69
N GLN A 27 25.36 12.20 -27.26
CA GLN A 27 26.77 11.79 -27.36
C GLN A 27 27.45 11.38 -26.05
N ALA A 28 27.96 10.15 -26.08
CA ALA A 28 28.88 9.55 -25.12
C ALA A 28 30.26 10.23 -25.17
N LEU A 29 30.89 10.36 -24.00
CA LEU A 29 32.33 10.60 -23.85
C LEU A 29 32.88 9.60 -22.83
N ALA A 30 33.97 8.94 -23.22
CA ALA A 30 34.65 7.87 -22.49
C ALA A 30 35.87 8.41 -21.72
N LEU A 31 36.13 7.77 -20.55
CA LEU A 31 37.42 7.33 -19.92
C LEU A 31 38.60 8.33 -19.87
N ALA A 32 39.41 8.51 -18.81
CA ALA A 32 39.76 7.87 -17.52
C ALA A 32 40.61 8.92 -16.70
N PRO A 33 41.48 8.64 -15.69
CA PRO A 33 41.72 7.45 -14.84
C PRO A 33 41.84 7.73 -13.30
N HIS A 34 41.90 6.62 -12.55
CA HIS A 34 42.51 6.34 -11.24
C HIS A 34 42.91 7.46 -10.27
N ILE A 35 42.30 7.44 -9.07
CA ILE A 35 42.97 7.78 -7.80
C ILE A 35 42.61 6.69 -6.78
N ALA A 36 43.62 5.98 -6.28
CA ALA A 36 43.53 5.10 -5.12
C ALA A 36 44.01 5.86 -3.88
N PHE A 37 43.35 5.70 -2.74
CA PHE A 37 43.96 5.88 -1.43
C PHE A 37 43.42 4.83 -0.44
N PRO A 38 44.26 4.33 0.49
CA PRO A 38 43.98 3.14 1.29
C PRO A 38 43.66 3.44 2.78
N MET A 39 43.45 2.36 3.54
CA MET A 39 43.63 2.17 4.99
C MET A 39 42.47 2.43 5.96
N ASP A 40 42.05 1.30 6.55
CA ASP A 40 41.96 1.00 7.98
C ASP A 40 40.86 1.57 8.89
N LEU A 41 40.14 0.59 9.46
CA LEU A 41 39.86 0.41 10.89
C LEU A 41 39.75 1.69 11.72
N TYR A 42 38.52 2.01 12.16
CA TYR A 42 38.26 2.24 13.58
C TYR A 42 36.83 1.84 13.93
N TYR A 43 36.75 0.75 14.71
CA TYR A 43 35.66 0.44 15.61
C TYR A 43 35.62 1.55 16.68
N SER A 44 34.47 2.20 16.86
CA SER A 44 34.17 2.92 18.09
C SER A 44 32.68 2.81 18.36
N ALA A 45 32.42 2.21 19.51
CA ALA A 45 31.12 1.95 20.07
C ALA A 45 30.44 3.24 20.54
N GLU A 46 29.15 3.09 20.87
CA GLU A 46 28.31 4.04 21.61
C GLU A 46 27.55 5.07 20.78
N MET A 47 26.57 4.58 20.01
CA MET A 47 25.29 5.27 19.89
C MET A 47 24.22 4.38 20.50
N THR A 48 23.77 4.75 21.71
CA THR A 48 22.48 4.33 22.22
C THR A 48 21.42 4.73 21.18
N PRO A 49 20.61 3.80 20.64
CA PRO A 49 19.62 4.19 19.65
C PRO A 49 18.53 4.94 20.38
N ALA A 50 18.49 6.26 20.21
CA ALA A 50 17.23 6.98 20.27
C ALA A 50 16.30 6.25 19.32
N THR A 51 15.30 5.55 19.85
CA THR A 51 14.31 4.78 19.09
C THR A 51 13.56 5.74 18.18
N THR A 52 14.11 5.94 16.98
CA THR A 52 13.50 6.78 15.96
C THR A 52 12.24 6.03 15.58
N ARG A 53 11.09 6.50 16.07
CA ARG A 53 9.81 5.87 15.81
C ARG A 53 9.54 6.00 14.30
N ILE A 54 9.78 4.92 13.56
CA ILE A 54 9.56 4.88 12.12
C ILE A 54 8.07 5.07 11.87
N ASP A 55 7.75 6.06 11.05
CA ASP A 55 6.39 6.39 10.61
C ASP A 55 6.07 5.59 9.32
N PRO A 56 5.14 4.61 9.38
CA PRO A 56 4.83 3.75 8.24
C PRO A 56 4.30 4.51 7.02
N GLU A 57 3.53 5.58 7.20
CA GLU A 57 2.97 6.34 6.08
C GLU A 57 4.05 7.15 5.37
N LYS A 58 4.98 7.75 6.13
CA LYS A 58 6.15 8.41 5.54
C LYS A 58 7.07 7.43 4.82
N ALA A 59 7.27 6.24 5.38
CA ALA A 59 8.07 5.19 4.74
C ALA A 59 7.43 4.73 3.42
N ALA A 60 6.13 4.45 3.42
CA ALA A 60 5.38 4.09 2.22
C ALA A 60 5.46 5.19 1.15
N ARG A 61 5.25 6.46 1.56
CA ARG A 61 5.31 7.60 0.65
C ARG A 61 6.70 7.79 0.05
N LYS A 62 7.75 7.63 0.86
CA LYS A 62 9.14 7.73 0.40
C LYS A 62 9.41 6.66 -0.67
N LEU A 63 9.04 5.41 -0.42
CA LEU A 63 9.21 4.34 -1.41
C LEU A 63 8.45 4.63 -2.72
N GLN A 64 7.19 5.05 -2.64
CA GLN A 64 6.40 5.41 -3.84
C GLN A 64 7.07 6.51 -4.67
N LEU A 65 7.67 7.51 -4.03
CA LEU A 65 8.41 8.57 -4.72
C LEU A 65 9.69 8.04 -5.36
N GLU A 66 10.43 7.17 -4.68
CA GLU A 66 11.63 6.53 -5.23
C GLU A 66 11.32 5.65 -6.46
N LEU A 67 10.18 4.94 -6.45
CA LEU A 67 9.69 4.16 -7.59
C LEU A 67 9.25 5.09 -8.73
N TRP A 68 8.57 6.19 -8.43
CA TRP A 68 8.15 7.20 -9.40
C TRP A 68 9.34 7.86 -10.10
N ASP A 69 10.38 8.22 -9.34
CA ASP A 69 11.58 8.85 -9.89
C ASP A 69 12.35 7.90 -10.82
N ARG A 70 12.23 6.59 -10.59
CA ARG A 70 12.84 5.54 -11.42
C ARG A 70 11.89 4.94 -12.46
N GLN A 71 10.75 5.57 -12.71
CA GLN A 71 9.70 4.98 -13.54
C GLN A 71 10.17 4.62 -14.96
N CYS A 72 11.06 5.42 -15.55
CA CYS A 72 11.61 5.15 -16.89
C CYS A 72 12.46 3.87 -16.95
N THR A 73 13.06 3.48 -15.83
CA THR A 73 13.89 2.27 -15.72
C THR A 73 13.04 1.06 -15.32
N LEU A 74 12.10 1.25 -14.40
CA LEU A 74 11.24 0.18 -13.88
C LEU A 74 10.13 -0.21 -14.88
N TRP A 75 9.63 0.74 -15.66
CA TRP A 75 8.59 0.53 -16.66
C TRP A 75 8.99 1.18 -18.00
N PRO A 76 10.01 0.65 -18.71
CA PRO A 76 10.53 1.26 -19.92
C PRO A 76 9.46 1.35 -21.01
N GLY A 77 9.25 2.56 -21.53
CA GLY A 77 8.29 2.84 -22.61
C GLY A 77 6.81 2.82 -22.22
N GLN A 78 6.49 2.72 -20.92
CA GLN A 78 5.12 2.73 -20.42
C GLN A 78 4.73 4.12 -19.90
N ASN A 79 3.44 4.44 -19.95
CA ASN A 79 2.89 5.63 -19.30
C ASN A 79 2.45 5.25 -17.88
N VAL A 80 3.32 5.51 -16.91
CA VAL A 80 3.15 5.11 -15.51
C VAL A 80 2.19 6.05 -14.79
N THR A 81 1.23 5.46 -14.08
CA THR A 81 0.26 6.19 -13.25
C THR A 81 0.68 6.15 -11.77
N PRO A 82 0.13 7.04 -10.92
CA PRO A 82 0.41 7.00 -9.49
C PRO A 82 -0.01 5.70 -8.78
N MET A 83 -0.87 4.88 -9.39
CA MET A 83 -1.24 3.58 -8.83
C MET A 83 -0.24 2.48 -9.19
N ASP A 84 0.49 2.61 -10.31
CA ASP A 84 1.48 1.62 -10.72
C ASP A 84 2.68 1.60 -9.77
N VAL A 85 3.05 2.75 -9.18
CA VAL A 85 4.09 2.83 -8.13
C VAL A 85 3.66 2.28 -6.78
N CYS A 86 2.42 1.80 -6.67
CA CYS A 86 1.91 1.10 -5.49
C CYS A 86 1.94 -0.41 -5.67
N ASP A 87 2.51 -0.93 -6.77
CA ASP A 87 2.69 -2.36 -7.00
C ASP A 87 3.79 -2.92 -6.08
N PRO A 88 3.44 -3.79 -5.12
CA PRO A 88 4.42 -4.31 -4.18
C PRO A 88 5.40 -5.30 -4.84
N TRP A 89 5.09 -5.88 -6.01
CA TRP A 89 6.05 -6.71 -6.76
C TRP A 89 7.20 -5.88 -7.28
N VAL A 90 6.89 -4.74 -7.89
CA VAL A 90 7.92 -3.83 -8.39
C VAL A 90 8.71 -3.23 -7.23
N ALA A 91 8.05 -2.94 -6.10
CA ALA A 91 8.74 -2.52 -4.88
C ALA A 91 9.75 -3.56 -4.38
N ALA A 92 9.37 -4.84 -4.30
CA ALA A 92 10.27 -5.91 -3.87
C ALA A 92 11.48 -6.03 -4.82
N GLN A 93 11.24 -6.02 -6.14
CA GLN A 93 12.28 -6.05 -7.15
C GLN A 93 13.23 -4.85 -7.05
N TYR A 94 12.68 -3.64 -6.86
CA TYR A 94 13.48 -2.42 -6.67
C TYR A 94 14.38 -2.51 -5.43
N LEU A 95 13.91 -3.13 -4.35
CA LEU A 95 14.71 -3.40 -3.15
C LEU A 95 15.72 -4.54 -3.33
N GLY A 96 15.78 -5.16 -4.51
CA GLY A 96 16.70 -6.23 -4.85
C GLY A 96 16.29 -7.60 -4.33
N PHE A 97 14.99 -7.81 -4.07
CA PHE A 97 14.43 -9.09 -3.67
C PHE A 97 13.66 -9.73 -4.83
N GLU A 98 13.91 -11.01 -5.04
CA GLU A 98 13.06 -11.86 -5.88
C GLU A 98 11.82 -12.25 -5.09
N VAL A 99 10.68 -12.39 -5.78
CA VAL A 99 9.51 -12.99 -5.15
C VAL A 99 9.16 -14.32 -5.80
N GLN A 100 8.98 -15.32 -4.95
CA GLN A 100 8.55 -16.65 -5.31
C GLN A 100 7.18 -16.93 -4.70
N GLU A 101 6.23 -17.31 -5.54
CA GLU A 101 4.96 -17.88 -5.07
C GLU A 101 5.12 -19.40 -4.93
N GLY A 102 4.51 -19.99 -3.90
CA GLY A 102 4.46 -21.44 -3.78
C GLY A 102 3.88 -21.93 -2.47
N TRP A 103 3.78 -23.25 -2.34
CA TRP A 103 3.29 -23.89 -1.13
C TRP A 103 4.23 -23.66 0.05
N LEU A 104 3.74 -22.94 1.05
CA LEU A 104 4.48 -22.65 2.27
C LEU A 104 4.09 -23.62 3.38
N SER A 105 4.67 -24.83 3.40
CA SER A 105 4.63 -25.68 4.59
C SER A 105 5.93 -25.60 5.38
N CYS A 106 5.84 -25.19 6.64
CA CYS A 106 6.92 -25.44 7.58
C CYS A 106 6.85 -26.91 8.06
N THR A 107 7.85 -27.71 7.72
CA THR A 107 8.11 -28.99 8.40
C THR A 107 8.57 -28.69 9.84
N GLY A 108 7.63 -28.59 10.78
CA GLY A 108 7.96 -28.38 12.20
C GLY A 108 6.87 -27.75 13.08
N THR A 109 5.77 -27.24 12.53
CA THR A 109 4.62 -26.75 13.31
C THR A 109 3.52 -27.82 13.41
N ARG A 110 2.73 -27.76 14.51
CA ARG A 110 1.53 -28.59 14.72
C ARG A 110 0.66 -28.57 13.45
N LYS A 111 0.05 -29.72 13.10
CA LYS A 111 -0.98 -29.81 12.03
C LYS A 111 -1.94 -28.60 12.09
N GLY A 112 -1.96 -27.76 11.05
CA GLY A 112 -2.93 -26.66 10.89
C GLY A 112 -2.38 -25.21 10.86
N PHE A 113 -1.08 -24.98 10.63
CA PHE A 113 -0.51 -23.63 10.49
C PHE A 113 -0.04 -23.37 9.05
N GLU A 114 -0.70 -22.44 8.35
CA GLU A 114 -0.33 -21.95 7.01
C GLU A 114 0.32 -20.56 7.13
N LEU A 115 1.53 -20.40 6.58
CA LEU A 115 2.19 -19.10 6.48
C LEU A 115 1.63 -18.33 5.27
N GLY A 116 1.42 -17.03 5.45
CA GLY A 116 0.96 -16.17 4.35
C GLY A 116 2.11 -15.73 3.46
N GLY A 117 3.24 -15.38 4.07
CA GLY A 117 4.47 -14.99 3.40
C GLY A 117 5.70 -15.40 4.22
N PHE A 118 6.89 -15.00 3.80
CA PHE A 118 8.05 -14.78 4.69
C PHE A 118 9.21 -14.15 3.89
N ILE A 119 10.18 -13.57 4.61
CA ILE A 119 11.41 -13.02 4.03
C ILE A 119 12.61 -13.89 4.34
N ASN A 120 13.37 -14.25 3.30
CA ASN A 120 14.72 -14.79 3.39
C ASN A 120 15.74 -13.73 2.96
N ARG A 121 16.28 -12.97 3.91
CA ARG A 121 17.25 -11.90 3.65
C ARG A 121 18.57 -12.39 3.04
N PRO A 122 19.21 -13.47 3.54
CA PRO A 122 20.42 -14.00 2.92
C PRO A 122 20.24 -14.41 1.46
N ALA A 123 19.10 -15.05 1.13
CA ALA A 123 18.80 -15.45 -0.24
C ALA A 123 18.20 -14.32 -1.10
N ARG A 124 17.86 -13.17 -0.50
CA ARG A 124 17.11 -12.08 -1.14
C ARG A 124 15.81 -12.53 -1.79
N VAL A 125 15.06 -13.37 -1.08
CA VAL A 125 13.76 -13.88 -1.54
C VAL A 125 12.67 -13.47 -0.56
N ILE A 126 11.54 -13.03 -1.10
CA ILE A 126 10.25 -13.00 -0.38
C ILE A 126 9.44 -14.17 -0.93
N ALA A 127 8.91 -15.02 -0.06
CA ALA A 127 8.00 -16.08 -0.49
C ALA A 127 6.57 -15.70 -0.11
N ILE A 128 5.61 -16.01 -0.97
CA ILE A 128 4.18 -15.76 -0.74
C ILE A 128 3.39 -17.04 -1.03
N SER A 129 2.43 -17.37 -0.19
CA SER A 129 1.59 -18.56 -0.40
C SER A 129 0.76 -18.43 -1.67
N ASP A 130 0.83 -19.44 -2.53
CA ASP A 130 0.09 -19.47 -3.80
C ASP A 130 -1.42 -19.64 -3.63
N GLU A 131 -1.87 -20.23 -2.51
CA GLU A 131 -3.28 -20.42 -2.14
C GLU A 131 -4.02 -19.12 -1.79
N GLN A 132 -3.27 -18.04 -1.52
CA GLN A 132 -3.86 -16.76 -1.18
C GLN A 132 -4.60 -16.14 -2.36
N LYS A 133 -5.74 -15.50 -2.07
CA LYS A 133 -6.47 -14.71 -3.06
C LYS A 133 -5.61 -13.53 -3.55
N PRO A 134 -5.78 -13.03 -4.79
CA PRO A 134 -4.94 -11.98 -5.36
C PRO A 134 -4.79 -10.72 -4.48
N ARG A 135 -5.89 -10.21 -3.90
CA ARG A 135 -5.83 -9.04 -2.99
C ARG A 135 -5.07 -9.32 -1.69
N THR A 136 -5.13 -10.57 -1.22
CA THR A 136 -4.39 -11.00 -0.04
C THR A 136 -2.90 -11.05 -0.35
N LYS A 137 -2.50 -11.62 -1.51
CA LYS A 137 -1.09 -11.63 -1.96
C LYS A 137 -0.50 -10.22 -2.01
N LEU A 138 -1.23 -9.26 -2.60
CA LEU A 138 -0.80 -7.85 -2.64
C LEU A 138 -0.55 -7.29 -1.25
N PHE A 139 -1.46 -7.54 -0.30
CA PHE A 139 -1.32 -7.05 1.07
C PHE A 139 -0.17 -7.74 1.81
N THR A 140 -0.08 -9.07 1.75
CA THR A 140 0.99 -9.84 2.37
C THR A 140 2.35 -9.43 1.84
N LEU A 141 2.50 -9.26 0.52
CA LEU A 141 3.76 -8.77 -0.02
C LEU A 141 4.07 -7.34 0.41
N ALA A 142 3.09 -6.42 0.35
CA ALA A 142 3.31 -5.05 0.79
C ALA A 142 3.72 -5.00 2.28
N HIS A 143 3.20 -5.93 3.08
CA HIS A 143 3.60 -6.13 4.47
C HIS A 143 5.07 -6.58 4.56
N GLU A 144 5.50 -7.58 3.78
CA GLU A 144 6.91 -8.01 3.74
C GLU A 144 7.85 -6.89 3.27
N VAL A 145 7.45 -6.10 2.27
CA VAL A 145 8.19 -4.91 1.84
C VAL A 145 8.32 -3.90 2.99
N GLY A 146 7.29 -3.76 3.81
CA GLY A 146 7.32 -2.95 5.04
C GLY A 146 8.37 -3.45 6.03
N HIS A 147 8.46 -4.76 6.26
CA HIS A 147 9.50 -5.40 7.08
C HIS A 147 10.90 -5.18 6.52
N LEU A 148 11.08 -5.27 5.20
CA LEU A 148 12.36 -4.99 4.56
C LEU A 148 12.86 -3.57 4.84
N LEU A 149 11.98 -2.59 4.68
CA LEU A 149 12.31 -1.17 4.80
C LEU A 149 12.48 -0.69 6.25
N MET A 150 11.57 -1.07 7.13
CA MET A 150 11.47 -0.48 8.46
C MET A 150 12.17 -1.32 9.53
N HIS A 151 12.45 -2.60 9.24
CA HIS A 151 12.93 -3.55 10.23
C HIS A 151 14.19 -4.31 9.74
N PRO A 152 15.29 -3.63 9.37
CA PRO A 152 16.45 -4.24 8.69
C PRO A 152 17.22 -5.26 9.55
N GLY A 153 17.14 -5.18 10.88
CA GLY A 153 17.79 -6.12 11.81
C GLY A 153 16.95 -7.35 12.17
N LEU A 154 15.84 -7.58 11.47
CA LEU A 154 14.93 -8.66 11.78
C LEU A 154 15.27 -9.87 10.89
N HIS A 155 16.03 -10.79 11.47
CA HIS A 155 16.67 -11.86 10.71
C HIS A 155 15.74 -13.04 10.41
N HIS A 156 14.75 -13.35 11.26
CA HIS A 156 13.83 -14.47 11.04
C HIS A 156 12.53 -14.28 11.84
N HIS A 157 11.42 -13.88 11.22
CA HIS A 157 10.10 -14.17 11.79
C HIS A 157 9.72 -15.59 11.34
N ARG A 158 9.78 -16.56 12.26
CA ARG A 158 9.00 -17.79 12.14
C ARG A 158 7.55 -17.37 12.41
N GLU A 159 6.78 -17.12 11.36
CA GLU A 159 5.46 -16.49 11.47
C GLU A 159 4.52 -17.27 12.40
N MET A 160 3.86 -16.55 13.31
CA MET A 160 2.51 -16.90 13.73
C MET A 160 1.54 -16.34 12.68
N PRO A 161 0.48 -17.09 12.33
CA PRO A 161 -0.29 -16.89 11.10
C PRO A 161 -1.06 -15.58 11.07
N MET A 162 -1.21 -15.02 9.86
CA MET A 162 -2.28 -14.07 9.52
C MET A 162 -3.64 -14.74 9.76
N HIS A 163 -4.23 -14.55 10.95
CA HIS A 163 -5.68 -14.66 11.06
C HIS A 163 -6.30 -13.47 10.33
N GLY A 164 -7.15 -13.78 9.36
CA GLY A 164 -7.57 -12.89 8.29
C GLY A 164 -8.03 -11.50 8.74
N LEU A 165 -7.57 -10.49 7.99
CA LEU A 165 -8.22 -9.20 7.74
C LEU A 165 -8.69 -8.38 8.97
N THR A 166 -8.23 -8.75 10.16
CA THR A 166 -8.61 -8.15 11.43
C THR A 166 -7.35 -8.10 12.28
N GLU A 167 -6.92 -6.90 12.68
CA GLU A 167 -5.91 -6.75 13.74
C GLU A 167 -6.31 -7.66 14.90
N PRO A 168 -5.44 -8.59 15.37
CA PRO A 168 -5.74 -9.41 16.53
C PRO A 168 -6.04 -8.52 17.73
N TYR A 169 -7.00 -8.92 18.55
CA TYR A 169 -7.40 -8.24 19.79
C TYR A 169 -6.34 -8.35 20.91
N ALA A 170 -5.19 -8.99 20.66
CA ALA A 170 -4.00 -9.02 21.51
C ALA A 170 -2.87 -8.26 20.80
N PRO A 171 -1.89 -7.66 21.50
CA PRO A 171 -0.92 -6.79 20.85
C PRO A 171 -0.05 -7.63 19.91
N ALA A 172 -0.41 -7.65 18.62
CA ALA A 172 0.51 -7.98 17.55
C ALA A 172 1.80 -7.19 17.80
N ASP A 173 2.97 -7.82 17.65
CA ASP A 173 4.27 -7.16 17.82
C ASP A 173 4.22 -5.74 17.19
N PRO A 174 4.66 -4.67 17.88
CA PRO A 174 4.67 -3.32 17.31
C PRO A 174 5.19 -3.24 15.87
N LYS A 175 6.13 -4.10 15.51
CA LYS A 175 6.68 -4.19 14.15
C LYS A 175 5.68 -4.77 13.14
N GLU A 176 4.94 -5.80 13.51
CA GLU A 176 3.85 -6.35 12.69
C GLU A 176 2.76 -5.30 12.44
N ARG A 177 2.40 -4.52 13.47
CA ARG A 177 1.47 -3.40 13.31
C ARG A 177 2.02 -2.31 12.40
N GLN A 178 3.32 -2.03 12.48
CA GLN A 178 3.98 -1.08 11.59
C GLN A 178 3.97 -1.59 10.14
N ALA A 179 4.28 -2.87 9.91
CA ALA A 179 4.24 -3.50 8.58
C ALA A 179 2.81 -3.54 8.00
N ASN A 180 1.80 -3.90 8.79
CA ASN A 180 0.39 -3.81 8.38
C ASN A 180 -0.02 -2.38 8.00
N HIS A 181 0.37 -1.40 8.82
CA HIS A 181 0.07 0.00 8.54
C HIS A 181 0.78 0.49 7.27
N PHE A 182 2.06 0.11 7.10
CA PHE A 182 2.81 0.38 5.87
C PHE A 182 2.09 -0.20 4.65
N ALA A 183 1.69 -1.47 4.69
CA ALA A 183 0.99 -2.14 3.59
C ALA A 183 -0.28 -1.39 3.19
N GLY A 184 -1.09 -0.99 4.17
CA GLY A 184 -2.29 -0.18 3.94
C GLY A 184 -1.97 1.18 3.30
N CYS A 185 -0.95 1.89 3.79
CA CYS A 185 -0.54 3.19 3.25
C CYS A 185 0.09 3.09 1.85
N PHE A 186 0.85 2.02 1.61
CA PHE A 186 1.53 1.77 0.34
C PHE A 186 0.53 1.41 -0.76
N LEU A 187 -0.43 0.53 -0.48
CA LEU A 187 -1.47 0.13 -1.44
C LEU A 187 -2.56 1.18 -1.61
N VAL A 188 -2.84 1.98 -0.57
CA VAL A 188 -3.89 3.01 -0.56
C VAL A 188 -3.30 4.36 -0.11
N PRO A 189 -2.49 5.01 -0.97
CA PRO A 189 -1.91 6.30 -0.62
C PRO A 189 -2.99 7.36 -0.42
N GLY A 190 -2.81 8.17 0.64
CA GLY A 190 -3.84 9.09 1.10
C GLY A 190 -4.29 10.12 0.05
N LYS A 191 -3.36 10.61 -0.80
CA LYS A 191 -3.71 11.57 -1.86
C LYS A 191 -4.67 10.94 -2.88
N GLN A 192 -4.36 9.74 -3.37
CA GLN A 192 -5.18 9.02 -4.35
C GLN A 192 -6.52 8.63 -3.73
N LEU A 193 -6.53 8.20 -2.45
CA LEU A 193 -7.76 7.89 -1.75
C LEU A 193 -8.69 9.10 -1.66
N ARG A 194 -8.19 10.28 -1.28
CA ARG A 194 -8.99 11.51 -1.21
C ARG A 194 -9.58 11.90 -2.56
N LEU A 195 -8.80 11.80 -3.64
CA LEU A 195 -9.26 12.09 -4.99
C LEU A 195 -10.37 11.11 -5.44
N ALA A 196 -10.15 9.81 -5.22
CA ALA A 196 -11.15 8.78 -5.52
C ALA A 196 -12.42 8.96 -4.68
N PHE A 197 -12.26 9.28 -3.39
CA PHE A 197 -13.37 9.52 -2.48
C PHE A 197 -14.23 10.69 -2.93
N LEU A 198 -13.61 11.84 -3.22
CA LEU A 198 -14.32 13.02 -3.74
C LEU A 198 -15.04 12.70 -5.06
N ALA A 199 -14.40 11.94 -5.96
CA ALA A 199 -15.00 11.55 -7.22
C ALA A 199 -16.25 10.67 -7.03
N CYS A 200 -16.21 9.72 -6.09
CA CYS A 200 -17.31 8.81 -5.80
C CYS A 200 -18.45 9.48 -5.01
N PHE A 201 -18.14 10.16 -3.91
CA PHE A 201 -19.14 10.66 -2.96
C PHE A 201 -19.51 12.14 -3.18
N GLY A 202 -18.74 12.90 -3.96
CA GLY A 202 -18.98 14.32 -4.21
C GLY A 202 -18.72 15.22 -3.00
N VAL A 203 -18.13 14.69 -1.93
CA VAL A 203 -17.81 15.39 -0.68
C VAL A 203 -16.39 15.04 -0.23
N GLU A 204 -15.75 15.95 0.50
CA GLU A 204 -14.40 15.72 1.03
C GLU A 204 -14.40 14.75 2.23
N HIS A 205 -15.48 14.77 3.02
CA HIS A 205 -15.66 13.90 4.17
C HIS A 205 -17.11 13.47 4.28
N LEU A 206 -17.35 12.27 4.81
CA LEU A 206 -18.69 11.72 4.99
C LEU A 206 -18.96 11.45 6.46
N ARG A 207 -19.93 12.18 7.01
CA ARG A 207 -20.43 12.00 8.37
C ARG A 207 -21.60 11.02 8.38
N LEU A 208 -21.61 10.09 9.33
CA LEU A 208 -22.77 9.23 9.53
C LEU A 208 -23.97 10.06 10.00
N THR A 209 -25.02 10.07 9.18
CA THR A 209 -26.32 10.70 9.46
C THR A 209 -27.42 9.77 8.95
N ASP A 210 -28.67 9.97 9.37
CA ASP A 210 -29.81 9.17 8.89
C ASP A 210 -29.90 9.16 7.36
N THR A 211 -29.71 10.32 6.73
CA THR A 211 -29.70 10.47 5.26
C THR A 211 -28.58 9.65 4.63
N VAL A 212 -27.35 9.75 5.16
CA VAL A 212 -26.21 8.98 4.64
C VAL A 212 -26.41 7.48 4.85
N ALA A 213 -26.93 7.07 6.00
CA ALA A 213 -27.24 5.67 6.30
C ALA A 213 -28.31 5.13 5.35
N TRP A 214 -29.35 5.92 5.05
CA TRP A 214 -30.38 5.60 4.07
C TRP A 214 -29.81 5.47 2.65
N GLU A 215 -28.95 6.39 2.23
CA GLU A 215 -28.30 6.31 0.91
C GLU A 215 -27.47 5.03 0.75
N LEU A 216 -26.80 4.58 1.81
CA LEU A 216 -25.94 3.39 1.79
C LEU A 216 -26.72 2.07 1.94
N LEU A 217 -27.72 2.02 2.82
CA LEU A 217 -28.42 0.77 3.22
C LEU A 217 -29.90 0.72 2.82
N GLY A 218 -30.49 1.82 2.39
CA GLY A 218 -31.92 1.93 2.10
C GLY A 218 -32.78 1.59 3.33
N PRO A 219 -33.83 0.75 3.17
CA PRO A 219 -34.74 0.39 4.27
C PRO A 219 -34.05 -0.17 5.52
N SER A 220 -32.85 -0.74 5.39
CA SER A 220 -32.08 -1.30 6.49
C SER A 220 -31.25 -0.27 7.27
N TYR A 221 -31.32 1.03 6.97
CA TYR A 221 -30.48 2.06 7.62
C TYR A 221 -30.56 2.06 9.15
N ALA A 222 -31.73 1.75 9.72
CA ALA A 222 -31.95 1.67 11.15
C ALA A 222 -31.01 0.67 11.84
N SER A 223 -30.58 -0.40 11.16
CA SER A 223 -29.63 -1.37 11.74
C SER A 223 -28.25 -0.76 11.98
N LEU A 224 -27.85 0.21 11.15
CA LEU A 224 -26.60 0.93 11.34
C LEU A 224 -26.75 1.98 12.44
N MET A 225 -27.83 2.76 12.40
CA MET A 225 -28.05 3.85 13.36
C MET A 225 -28.26 3.34 14.80
N ASN A 226 -28.87 2.18 14.97
CA ASN A 226 -29.10 1.57 16.28
C ASN A 226 -27.96 0.67 16.78
N SER A 227 -26.86 0.57 16.02
CA SER A 227 -25.69 -0.22 16.45
C SER A 227 -24.98 0.47 17.62
N PRO A 228 -24.57 -0.26 18.66
CA PRO A 228 -23.80 0.31 19.78
C PRO A 228 -22.43 0.83 19.35
N ASN A 229 -21.88 0.33 18.25
CA ASN A 229 -20.64 0.82 17.64
C ASN A 229 -20.80 0.84 16.11
N PRO A 230 -21.38 1.90 15.54
CA PRO A 230 -21.72 1.93 14.12
C PRO A 230 -20.50 2.18 13.23
N LEU A 231 -19.43 2.77 13.76
CA LEU A 231 -18.32 3.30 12.96
C LEU A 231 -17.59 2.22 12.12
N PRO A 232 -17.20 1.04 12.67
CA PRO A 232 -16.56 0.00 11.85
C PRO A 232 -17.48 -0.54 10.73
N THR A 233 -18.78 -0.65 11.01
CA THR A 233 -19.76 -1.07 10.00
C THR A 233 -19.94 0.01 8.95
N PHE A 234 -20.05 1.28 9.36
CA PHE A 234 -20.16 2.42 8.46
C PHE A 234 -18.95 2.52 7.52
N GLU A 235 -17.74 2.47 8.05
CA GLU A 235 -16.49 2.49 7.25
C GLU A 235 -16.46 1.37 6.21
N ARG A 236 -16.88 0.16 6.60
CA ARG A 236 -16.93 -1.00 5.71
C ARG A 236 -18.03 -0.89 4.64
N LEU A 237 -19.15 -0.21 4.95
CA LEU A 237 -20.20 0.09 3.98
C LEU A 237 -19.73 1.12 2.96
N VAL A 238 -19.09 2.21 3.41
CA VAL A 238 -18.51 3.23 2.53
C VAL A 238 -17.43 2.62 1.63
N ALA A 239 -16.56 1.75 2.18
CA ALA A 239 -15.53 1.05 1.41
C ALA A 239 -16.07 0.22 0.24
N GLN A 240 -17.27 -0.35 0.39
CA GLN A 240 -17.92 -1.24 -0.58
C GLN A 240 -19.03 -0.57 -1.40
N ALA A 241 -19.36 0.69 -1.09
CA ALA A 241 -20.42 1.41 -1.77
C ALA A 241 -20.12 1.47 -3.27
N ARG A 242 -21.13 1.21 -4.09
CA ARG A 242 -21.09 1.33 -5.57
C ARG A 242 -22.04 2.41 -6.09
N ARG A 243 -22.70 3.08 -5.17
CA ARG A 243 -23.62 4.19 -5.43
C ARG A 243 -23.67 5.11 -4.22
N PHE A 244 -23.88 6.39 -4.47
CA PHE A 244 -24.16 7.39 -3.44
C PHE A 244 -24.73 8.64 -4.11
N GLY A 245 -25.79 9.26 -3.55
CA GLY A 245 -26.34 10.52 -4.06
C GLY A 245 -26.78 10.42 -5.52
N GLY A 246 -27.39 9.29 -5.90
CA GLY A 246 -27.84 9.02 -7.28
C GLY A 246 -26.74 8.73 -8.30
N ARG A 247 -25.45 8.74 -7.91
CA ARG A 247 -24.31 8.42 -8.79
C ARG A 247 -23.91 6.97 -8.61
N HIS A 248 -23.48 6.32 -9.69
CA HIS A 248 -22.92 4.96 -9.69
C HIS A 248 -21.41 5.00 -9.94
N PHE A 249 -20.66 4.15 -9.25
CA PHE A 249 -19.20 4.06 -9.34
C PHE A 249 -18.69 2.68 -8.89
N ASP A 250 -17.45 2.36 -9.23
CA ASP A 250 -16.77 1.17 -8.70
C ASP A 250 -16.41 1.38 -7.22
N ALA A 251 -16.56 0.33 -6.41
CA ALA A 251 -16.26 0.41 -4.98
C ALA A 251 -14.79 0.79 -4.74
N LEU A 252 -14.52 1.61 -3.73
CA LEU A 252 -13.16 2.03 -3.39
C LEU A 252 -12.24 0.81 -3.15
N CYS A 253 -12.71 -0.22 -2.43
CA CYS A 253 -11.90 -1.42 -2.23
C CYS A 253 -11.55 -2.14 -3.54
N ASP A 254 -12.41 -2.05 -4.56
CA ASP A 254 -12.17 -2.63 -5.88
C ASP A 254 -11.20 -1.75 -6.68
N LEU A 255 -11.34 -0.43 -6.64
CA LEU A 255 -10.43 0.52 -7.31
C LEU A 255 -8.97 0.38 -6.83
N PHE A 256 -8.78 0.17 -5.53
CA PHE A 256 -7.44 0.01 -4.92
C PHE A 256 -7.01 -1.46 -4.79
N GLN A 257 -7.82 -2.42 -5.25
CA GLN A 257 -7.53 -3.87 -5.18
C GLN A 257 -7.20 -4.38 -3.77
N VAL A 258 -7.85 -3.81 -2.75
CA VAL A 258 -7.69 -4.21 -1.34
C VAL A 258 -8.97 -4.84 -0.78
N SER A 259 -8.88 -5.42 0.42
CA SER A 259 -10.07 -5.92 1.12
C SER A 259 -10.96 -4.76 1.59
N PRO A 260 -12.28 -4.98 1.75
CA PRO A 260 -13.16 -4.01 2.39
C PRO A 260 -12.68 -3.56 3.78
N SER A 261 -12.09 -4.47 4.56
CA SER A 261 -11.53 -4.14 5.89
C SER A 261 -10.33 -3.21 5.78
N THR A 262 -9.40 -3.48 4.87
CA THR A 262 -8.21 -2.64 4.63
C THR A 262 -8.64 -1.23 4.20
N MET A 263 -9.60 -1.13 3.28
CA MET A 263 -10.14 0.17 2.84
C MET A 263 -10.85 0.90 3.98
N ALA A 264 -11.68 0.22 4.78
CA ALA A 264 -12.34 0.80 5.96
C ALA A 264 -11.32 1.41 6.94
N ILE A 265 -10.24 0.69 7.25
CA ILE A 265 -9.15 1.18 8.10
C ILE A 265 -8.50 2.43 7.49
N ARG A 266 -8.24 2.45 6.17
CA ARG A 266 -7.66 3.60 5.50
C ARG A 266 -8.57 4.82 5.46
N LEU A 267 -9.88 4.63 5.29
CA LEU A 267 -10.87 5.70 5.40
C LEU A 267 -10.85 6.34 6.79
N ARG A 268 -10.74 5.52 7.86
CA ARG A 268 -10.59 5.99 9.24
C ARG A 268 -9.29 6.78 9.44
N GLN A 269 -8.16 6.20 9.05
CA GLN A 269 -6.83 6.79 9.23
C GLN A 269 -6.68 8.14 8.52
N THR A 270 -7.37 8.31 7.39
CA THR A 270 -7.38 9.58 6.63
C THR A 270 -8.49 10.54 7.05
N SER A 271 -9.29 10.16 8.05
CA SER A 271 -10.45 10.93 8.54
C SER A 271 -11.45 11.29 7.45
N LEU A 272 -11.59 10.44 6.42
CA LEU A 272 -12.57 10.63 5.35
C LEU A 272 -13.99 10.27 5.80
N VAL A 273 -14.11 9.47 6.85
CA VAL A 273 -15.38 9.04 7.44
C VAL A 273 -15.34 9.19 8.95
N TYR A 274 -16.45 9.65 9.54
CA TYR A 274 -16.57 9.90 10.97
C TYR A 274 -18.06 9.94 11.41
N LEU A 275 -18.30 10.03 12.73
CA LEU A 275 -19.64 10.15 13.33
C LEU A 275 -20.04 11.62 13.55
#